data_AF-A0A914LH67-F1
#
_entry.id   AF-A0A914LH67-F1
#
_cell.length_a   1.000
_cell.length_b   1.000
_cell.length_c   1.000
_cell.angle_alpha   90.00
_cell.angle_beta   90.00
_cell.angle_gamma   90.00
#
_symmetry.space_group_name_H-M   'P 1'
#
loop_
_entity.id
_entity.type
_entity.pdbx_description
1 polymer ?
#
loop_
_entity_poly.entity_id
_entity_poly.type
_entity_poly.pdbx_seq_one_letter_code
_entity_poly.pdbx_strand_id
1 'polypeptide(L)'
;MPPVNVDNLMRELSIDQLIQVQIKLRNETENKREDLRQMVGRRYRDVLDASNAVKRLTEIASELSILLNDTKRSFSAQQNSDPTYEYTKRAVVNAGRHLLLLHTLLPLIASTSDLLTRSFALCIAENLQRQLQTEQHHLLDKKDENVPLLLSLLSERLFQSRIELLDEIGEAIGFEVDWRSVTTLLAAQALLKPRMDVSELLKLYLESRMKIVSQVLHQLDSTLLGLVRHIKDTIQCVEQTFGRGQGFLSAIQFVTKKGWAPEEIKQLAEDQPLSTSRILEKEIVLVNGGCVENKFKLQEKSVIQRAFSEWINEVCSIARDRVKAMCNHFERVEQAVEFAVAVGHIFKTTIIWNNFVRTF
;
A
#
# COMPACT_ATOMS: atom_id res chain seq x y z
N MET A 1 -53.00 -25.56 29.23
CA MET A 1 -53.24 -26.92 29.72
C MET A 1 -54.12 -26.81 30.96
N PRO A 2 -55.28 -27.50 31.00
CA PRO A 2 -56.11 -27.57 32.22
C PRO A 2 -55.34 -28.28 33.35
N PRO A 3 -55.70 -28.03 34.62
CA PRO A 3 -55.01 -28.62 35.76
C PRO A 3 -55.14 -30.15 35.72
N VAL A 4 -54.00 -30.84 35.75
CA VAL A 4 -53.94 -32.30 35.76
C VAL A 4 -54.49 -32.80 37.10
N ASN A 5 -55.64 -33.48 37.06
CA ASN A 5 -56.30 -34.00 38.25
C ASN A 5 -55.66 -35.34 38.62
N VAL A 6 -54.76 -35.30 39.61
CA VAL A 6 -53.87 -36.41 40.03
C VAL A 6 -54.66 -37.65 40.47
N ASP A 7 -55.86 -37.46 41.04
CA ASP A 7 -56.69 -38.53 41.58
C ASP A 7 -57.31 -39.43 40.51
N ASN A 8 -57.52 -38.92 39.29
CA ASN A 8 -57.99 -39.74 38.16
C ASN A 8 -56.84 -40.50 37.49
N LEU A 9 -55.63 -39.92 37.48
CA LEU A 9 -54.45 -40.53 36.87
C LEU A 9 -54.02 -41.82 37.60
N MET A 10 -54.18 -41.85 38.93
CA MET A 10 -53.83 -43.00 39.78
C MET A 10 -54.88 -44.13 39.77
N ARG A 11 -56.11 -43.85 39.29
CA ARG A 11 -57.20 -44.85 39.22
C ARG A 11 -57.26 -45.58 37.87
N GLU A 12 -56.78 -44.97 36.80
CA GLU A 12 -57.02 -45.45 35.43
C GLU A 12 -55.77 -46.00 34.71
N LEU A 13 -54.55 -45.77 35.21
CA LEU A 13 -53.30 -46.16 34.54
C LEU A 13 -52.46 -47.16 35.35
N SER A 14 -51.82 -48.09 34.65
CA SER A 14 -50.83 -49.01 35.24
C SER A 14 -49.55 -48.29 35.65
N ILE A 15 -48.78 -48.87 36.59
CA ILE A 15 -47.55 -48.26 37.14
C ILE A 15 -46.56 -47.89 36.03
N ASP A 16 -46.39 -48.74 35.01
CA ASP A 16 -45.49 -48.46 33.89
C ASP A 16 -45.94 -47.26 33.04
N GLN A 17 -47.25 -47.09 32.86
CA GLN A 17 -47.80 -45.93 32.14
C GLN A 17 -47.65 -44.63 32.94
N LEU A 18 -47.77 -44.70 34.27
CA LEU A 18 -47.48 -43.59 35.18
C LEU A 18 -46.00 -43.16 35.10
N ILE A 19 -45.06 -44.11 35.01
CA ILE A 19 -43.63 -43.82 34.83
C ILE A 19 -43.39 -43.14 33.47
N GLN A 20 -44.04 -43.60 32.39
CA GLN A 20 -43.93 -42.94 31.09
C GLN A 20 -44.52 -41.52 31.09
N VAL A 21 -45.66 -41.32 31.76
CA VAL A 21 -46.26 -39.99 31.92
C VAL A 21 -45.35 -39.08 32.75
N GLN A 22 -44.71 -39.59 33.80
CA GLN A 22 -43.74 -38.85 34.60
C GLN A 22 -42.51 -38.43 33.78
N ILE A 23 -41.92 -39.35 32.99
CA ILE A 23 -40.77 -39.05 32.13
C ILE A 23 -41.16 -37.99 31.08
N LYS A 24 -42.35 -38.12 30.48
CA LYS A 24 -42.87 -37.16 29.51
C LYS A 24 -43.09 -35.78 30.13
N LEU A 25 -43.73 -35.71 31.29
CA LEU A 25 -43.92 -34.46 32.05
C LEU A 25 -42.58 -33.83 32.43
N ARG A 26 -41.60 -34.64 32.84
CA ARG A 26 -40.26 -34.15 33.17
C ARG A 26 -39.55 -33.56 31.95
N ASN A 27 -39.61 -34.24 30.81
CA ASN A 27 -39.03 -33.75 29.55
C ASN A 27 -39.75 -32.49 29.05
N GLU A 28 -41.09 -32.44 29.12
CA GLU A 28 -41.85 -31.23 28.78
C GLU A 28 -41.53 -30.06 29.71
N THR A 29 -41.29 -30.32 31.00
CA THR A 29 -40.91 -29.29 31.97
C THR A 29 -39.51 -28.78 31.69
N GLU A 30 -38.55 -29.66 31.39
CA GLU A 30 -37.18 -29.26 31.07
C GLU A 30 -37.12 -28.50 29.74
N ASN A 31 -37.86 -28.94 28.72
CA ASN A 31 -37.98 -28.22 27.45
C ASN A 31 -38.58 -26.83 27.65
N LYS A 32 -39.69 -26.71 28.40
CA LYS A 32 -40.29 -25.39 28.70
C LYS A 32 -39.34 -24.49 29.49
N ARG A 33 -38.54 -25.06 30.40
CA ARG A 33 -37.53 -24.33 31.17
C ARG A 33 -36.41 -23.82 30.26
N GLU A 34 -35.93 -24.62 29.32
CA GLU A 34 -34.92 -24.21 28.34
C GLU A 34 -35.49 -23.20 27.33
N ASP A 35 -36.71 -23.39 26.84
CA ASP A 35 -37.41 -22.42 25.98
C ASP A 35 -37.58 -21.07 26.67
N LEU A 36 -37.97 -21.06 27.95
CA LEU A 36 -38.05 -19.86 28.77
C LEU A 36 -36.68 -19.21 28.92
N ARG A 37 -35.62 -19.99 29.15
CA ARG A 37 -34.26 -19.48 29.27
C ARG A 37 -33.81 -18.78 27.98
N GLN A 38 -34.08 -19.39 26.84
CA GLN A 38 -33.76 -18.81 25.53
C GLN A 38 -34.61 -17.58 25.22
N MET A 39 -35.92 -17.62 25.51
CA MET A 39 -36.82 -16.49 25.27
C MET A 39 -36.41 -15.27 26.10
N VAL A 40 -36.13 -15.47 27.38
CA VAL A 40 -35.66 -14.42 28.28
C VAL A 40 -34.27 -13.93 27.86
N GLY A 41 -33.36 -14.84 27.49
CA GLY A 41 -32.03 -14.49 27.01
C GLY A 41 -32.03 -13.65 25.72
N ARG A 42 -32.91 -13.98 24.76
CA ARG A 42 -33.11 -13.17 23.55
C ARG A 42 -33.66 -11.78 23.91
N ARG A 43 -34.69 -11.72 24.75
CA ARG A 43 -35.31 -10.45 25.15
C ARG A 43 -34.34 -9.54 25.92
N TYR A 44 -33.46 -10.09 26.76
CA TYR A 44 -32.39 -9.32 27.40
C TYR A 44 -31.38 -8.78 26.38
N ARG A 45 -31.01 -9.58 25.38
CA ARG A 45 -30.11 -9.16 24.31
C ARG A 45 -30.73 -8.05 23.46
N ASP A 46 -31.99 -8.18 23.10
CA ASP A 46 -32.73 -7.16 22.35
C ASP A 46 -32.82 -5.83 23.13
N VAL A 47 -33.05 -5.89 24.44
CA VAL A 47 -33.07 -4.69 25.31
C VAL A 47 -31.68 -4.06 25.40
N LEU A 48 -30.62 -4.86 25.51
CA LEU A 48 -29.25 -4.35 25.52
C LEU A 48 -28.86 -3.72 24.18
N ASP A 49 -29.22 -4.34 23.07
CA ASP A 49 -28.96 -3.82 21.73
C ASP A 49 -29.75 -2.52 21.48
N ALA A 50 -31.01 -2.46 21.92
CA ALA A 50 -31.80 -1.24 21.89
C ALA A 50 -31.18 -0.14 22.78
N SER A 51 -30.68 -0.48 23.97
CA SER A 51 -30.01 0.48 24.86
C SER A 51 -28.70 1.00 24.25
N ASN A 52 -27.92 0.13 23.62
CA ASN A 52 -26.71 0.52 22.89
C ASN A 52 -27.03 1.41 21.68
N ALA A 53 -28.10 1.12 20.95
CA ALA A 53 -28.58 1.97 19.86
C ALA A 53 -29.01 3.36 20.37
N VAL A 54 -29.68 3.43 21.53
CA VAL A 54 -30.05 4.69 22.18
C VAL A 54 -28.79 5.47 22.63
N LYS A 55 -27.79 4.80 23.22
CA LYS A 55 -26.51 5.45 23.56
C LYS A 55 -25.82 6.05 22.33
N ARG A 56 -25.73 5.29 21.24
CA ARG A 56 -25.20 5.80 19.96
C ARG A 56 -26.03 6.97 19.43
N LEU A 57 -27.35 6.92 19.53
CA LEU A 57 -28.22 8.04 19.15
C LEU A 57 -27.96 9.28 20.00
N THR A 58 -27.74 9.13 21.31
CA THR A 58 -27.39 10.25 22.17
C THR A 58 -26.01 10.83 21.86
N GLU A 59 -25.03 9.99 21.52
CA GLU A 59 -23.71 10.42 21.04
C GLU A 59 -23.84 11.20 19.73
N ILE A 60 -24.54 10.65 18.73
CA ILE A 60 -24.80 11.32 17.45
C ILE A 60 -25.56 12.62 17.66
N ALA A 61 -26.56 12.66 18.55
CA ALA A 61 -27.31 13.88 18.85
C ALA A 61 -26.42 14.95 19.53
N SER A 62 -25.47 14.53 20.37
CA SER A 62 -24.49 15.43 20.98
C SER A 62 -23.51 15.98 19.95
N GLU A 63 -22.99 15.13 19.05
CA GLU A 63 -22.14 15.54 17.93
C GLU A 63 -22.89 16.48 16.98
N LEU A 64 -24.14 16.17 16.64
CA LEU A 64 -24.98 17.03 15.82
C LEU A 64 -25.21 18.37 16.51
N SER A 65 -25.45 18.39 17.82
CA SER A 65 -25.60 19.63 18.59
C SER A 65 -24.33 20.48 18.59
N ILE A 66 -23.14 19.85 18.66
CA ILE A 66 -21.85 20.52 18.52
C ILE A 66 -21.70 21.10 17.11
N LEU A 67 -21.92 20.29 16.07
CA LEU A 67 -21.84 20.70 14.67
C LEU A 67 -22.84 21.81 14.34
N LEU A 68 -24.05 21.77 14.89
CA LEU A 68 -25.11 22.75 14.68
C LEU A 68 -24.81 24.03 15.46
N ASN A 69 -24.19 23.95 16.65
CA ASN A 69 -23.66 25.13 17.34
C ASN A 69 -22.47 25.75 16.60
N ASP A 70 -21.58 24.95 16.01
CA ASP A 70 -20.48 25.44 15.18
C ASP A 70 -21.00 26.08 13.88
N THR A 71 -22.04 25.48 13.28
CA THR A 71 -22.76 26.06 12.13
C THR A 71 -23.47 27.34 12.51
N LYS A 72 -24.16 27.37 13.67
CA LYS A 72 -24.83 28.57 14.19
C LYS A 72 -23.82 29.67 14.49
N ARG A 73 -22.67 29.34 15.11
CA ARG A 73 -21.55 30.27 15.33
C ARG A 73 -21.02 30.83 14.02
N SER A 74 -20.85 29.98 13.01
CA SER A 74 -20.45 30.37 11.65
C SER A 74 -21.49 31.29 11.00
N PHE A 75 -22.78 30.99 11.15
CA PHE A 75 -23.88 31.80 10.62
C PHE A 75 -24.06 33.14 11.35
N SER A 76 -23.90 33.17 12.67
CA SER A 76 -23.94 34.41 13.45
C SER A 76 -22.72 35.29 13.21
N ALA A 77 -21.58 34.71 12.82
CA ALA A 77 -20.43 35.47 12.32
C ALA A 77 -20.67 36.02 10.90
N GLN A 78 -21.41 35.28 10.05
CA GLN A 78 -21.82 35.71 8.70
C GLN A 78 -22.90 36.80 8.70
N GLN A 79 -23.75 36.93 9.73
CA GLN A 79 -24.79 37.98 9.76
C GLN A 79 -24.24 39.41 9.94
N ASN A 80 -22.96 39.57 10.27
CA ASN A 80 -22.32 40.88 10.47
C ASN A 80 -21.16 41.17 9.50
N SER A 81 -20.91 40.35 8.47
CA SER A 81 -19.80 40.60 7.52
C SER A 81 -20.09 40.17 6.09
N ASP A 82 -19.56 40.95 5.13
CA ASP A 82 -19.68 40.70 3.70
C ASP A 82 -19.30 39.25 3.32
N PRO A 83 -20.11 38.53 2.51
CA PRO A 83 -19.85 37.13 2.14
C PRO A 83 -18.51 36.92 1.42
N THR A 84 -18.00 37.94 0.73
CA THR A 84 -16.68 37.94 0.08
C THR A 84 -15.52 37.94 1.09
N TYR A 85 -15.70 38.59 2.25
CA TYR A 85 -14.69 38.68 3.30
C TYR A 85 -14.53 37.34 4.05
N GLU A 86 -15.65 36.69 4.37
CA GLU A 86 -15.67 35.35 4.99
C GLU A 86 -15.02 34.26 4.10
N TYR A 87 -15.29 34.29 2.80
CA TYR A 87 -14.67 33.36 1.83
C TYR A 87 -13.15 33.55 1.76
N THR A 88 -12.70 34.80 1.64
CA THR A 88 -11.28 35.15 1.58
C THR A 88 -10.55 34.75 2.86
N LYS A 89 -11.17 34.97 4.03
CA LYS A 89 -10.61 34.56 5.33
C LYS A 89 -10.43 33.04 5.44
N ARG A 90 -11.39 32.24 4.94
CA ARG A 90 -11.26 30.77 4.93
C ARG A 90 -10.16 30.31 3.98
N ALA A 91 -10.03 30.93 2.81
CA ALA A 91 -8.96 30.63 1.85
C ALA A 91 -7.57 30.89 2.46
N VAL A 92 -7.38 32.04 3.12
CA VAL A 92 -6.12 32.38 3.81
C VAL A 92 -5.78 31.36 4.91
N VAL A 93 -6.76 30.97 5.73
CA VAL A 93 -6.54 29.96 6.77
C VAL A 93 -6.17 28.59 6.17
N ASN A 94 -6.82 28.18 5.08
CA ASN A 94 -6.51 26.91 4.41
C ASN A 94 -5.12 26.93 3.77
N ALA A 95 -4.72 28.02 3.11
CA ALA A 95 -3.36 28.16 2.60
C ALA A 95 -2.31 28.13 3.71
N GLY A 96 -2.58 28.75 4.87
CA GLY A 96 -1.72 28.64 6.05
C GLY A 96 -1.54 27.19 6.50
N ARG A 97 -2.59 26.37 6.44
CA ARG A 97 -2.52 24.92 6.72
C ARG A 97 -1.74 24.16 5.65
N HIS A 98 -1.92 24.49 4.37
CA HIS A 98 -1.14 23.89 3.28
C HIS A 98 0.37 24.20 3.44
N LEU A 99 0.73 25.43 3.79
CA LEU A 99 2.12 25.83 4.07
C LEU A 99 2.68 25.12 5.30
N LEU A 100 1.90 24.97 6.36
CA LEU A 100 2.31 24.21 7.55
C LEU A 100 2.58 22.75 7.20
N LEU A 101 1.67 22.10 6.45
CA LEU A 101 1.86 20.73 5.98
C LEU A 101 3.10 20.59 5.10
N LEU A 102 3.31 21.51 4.16
CA LEU A 102 4.53 21.54 3.34
C LEU A 102 5.79 21.65 4.19
N HIS A 103 5.79 22.53 5.20
CA HIS A 103 6.91 22.68 6.12
C HIS A 103 7.20 21.37 6.88
N THR A 104 6.18 20.60 7.24
CA THR A 104 6.36 19.29 7.89
C THR A 104 6.79 18.17 6.94
N LEU A 105 6.35 18.21 5.68
CA LEU A 105 6.66 17.17 4.68
C LEU A 105 8.08 17.33 4.10
N LEU A 106 8.59 18.56 3.98
CA LEU A 106 9.92 18.81 3.40
C LEU A 106 11.07 18.08 4.15
N PRO A 107 11.13 18.10 5.50
CA PRO A 107 12.09 17.27 6.24
C PRO A 107 11.88 15.78 6.01
N LEU A 108 10.63 15.32 5.96
CA LEU A 108 10.31 13.90 5.73
C LEU A 108 10.83 13.42 4.37
N ILE A 109 10.72 14.25 3.34
CA ILE A 109 11.26 13.99 1.99
C ILE A 109 12.80 13.91 2.00
N ALA A 110 13.47 14.66 2.88
CA ALA A 110 14.93 14.75 2.93
C ALA A 110 15.59 13.74 3.90
N SER A 111 14.91 13.34 4.97
CA SER A 111 15.55 12.62 6.10
C SER A 111 15.16 11.16 6.23
N THR A 112 14.09 10.71 5.58
CA THR A 112 13.62 9.31 5.71
C THR A 112 14.49 8.38 4.87
N SER A 113 14.84 7.19 5.36
CA SER A 113 15.59 6.21 4.57
C SER A 113 14.72 5.48 3.55
N ASP A 114 13.43 5.30 3.84
CA ASP A 114 12.50 4.64 2.94
C ASP A 114 12.15 5.52 1.73
N LEU A 115 12.55 5.05 0.55
CA LEU A 115 12.31 5.74 -0.72
C LEU A 115 10.83 5.73 -1.10
N LEU A 116 10.03 4.76 -0.63
CA LEU A 116 8.59 4.75 -0.86
C LEU A 116 7.89 5.85 -0.05
N THR A 117 8.19 5.97 1.26
CA THR A 117 7.69 7.09 2.08
C THR A 117 8.08 8.43 1.50
N ARG A 118 9.35 8.62 1.10
CA ARG A 118 9.82 9.88 0.46
C ARG A 118 9.03 10.20 -0.81
N SER A 119 8.82 9.20 -1.66
CA SER A 119 8.07 9.36 -2.91
C SER A 119 6.61 9.74 -2.65
N PHE A 120 5.98 9.09 -1.68
CA PHE A 120 4.59 9.38 -1.30
C PHE A 120 4.45 10.78 -0.69
N ALA A 121 5.34 11.15 0.22
CA ALA A 121 5.38 12.48 0.83
C ALA A 121 5.60 13.59 -0.22
N LEU A 122 6.46 13.34 -1.21
CA LEU A 122 6.71 14.26 -2.31
C LEU A 122 5.46 14.45 -3.18
N CYS A 123 4.72 13.39 -3.50
CA CYS A 123 3.45 13.50 -4.22
C CYS A 123 2.41 14.35 -3.48
N ILE A 124 2.32 14.21 -2.15
CA ILE A 124 1.46 15.06 -1.32
C ILE A 124 1.92 16.51 -1.38
N ALA A 125 3.22 16.75 -1.18
CA ALA A 125 3.78 18.10 -1.17
C ALA A 125 3.53 18.83 -2.51
N GLU A 126 3.69 18.14 -3.64
CA GLU A 126 3.40 18.73 -4.94
C GLU A 126 1.92 19.01 -5.18
N ASN A 127 1.01 18.16 -4.68
CA ASN A 127 -0.42 18.45 -4.77
C ASN A 127 -0.78 19.70 -3.95
N LEU A 128 -0.28 19.80 -2.72
CA LEU A 128 -0.48 20.96 -1.84
C LEU A 128 0.11 22.23 -2.48
N GLN A 129 1.27 22.13 -3.10
CA GLN A 129 1.93 23.24 -3.79
C GLN A 129 1.11 23.70 -5.02
N ARG A 130 0.57 22.78 -5.82
CA ARG A 130 -0.34 23.09 -6.93
C ARG A 130 -1.64 23.75 -6.47
N GLN A 131 -2.20 23.30 -5.35
CA GLN A 131 -3.38 23.93 -4.74
C GLN A 131 -3.07 25.35 -4.28
N LEU A 132 -1.93 25.57 -3.60
CA LEU A 132 -1.48 26.90 -3.19
C LEU A 132 -1.27 27.86 -4.37
N GLN A 133 -0.72 27.38 -5.49
CA GLN A 133 -0.61 28.19 -6.70
C GLN A 133 -1.98 28.60 -7.26
N THR A 134 -2.97 27.71 -7.18
CA THR A 134 -4.34 28.01 -7.63
C THR A 134 -5.04 29.00 -6.69
N GLU A 135 -4.80 28.87 -5.38
CA GLU A 135 -5.37 29.73 -4.34
C GLU A 135 -4.62 31.07 -4.17
N GLN A 136 -3.49 31.27 -4.88
CA GLN A 136 -2.62 32.44 -4.77
C GLN A 136 -3.38 33.77 -4.90
N HIS A 137 -4.37 33.83 -5.78
CA HIS A 137 -5.19 35.04 -6.00
C HIS A 137 -6.00 35.46 -4.77
N HIS A 138 -6.29 34.54 -3.85
CA HIS A 138 -7.01 34.83 -2.60
C HIS A 138 -6.09 35.19 -1.42
N LEU A 139 -4.78 34.92 -1.56
CA LEU A 139 -3.76 35.20 -0.55
C LEU A 139 -3.11 36.56 -0.73
N LEU A 140 -3.27 37.14 -1.92
CA LEU A 140 -2.71 38.43 -2.28
C LEU A 140 -3.64 39.56 -1.81
N ASP A 141 -3.16 40.35 -0.85
CA ASP A 141 -3.34 41.78 -1.01
C ASP A 141 -2.45 42.20 -2.21
N LYS A 142 -2.91 43.09 -3.09
CA LYS A 142 -2.33 43.33 -4.43
C LYS A 142 -0.86 43.82 -4.46
N LYS A 143 -0.16 43.85 -3.32
CA LYS A 143 1.15 44.49 -3.11
C LYS A 143 2.27 43.55 -2.63
N ASP A 144 1.99 42.28 -2.28
CA ASP A 144 3.02 41.36 -1.80
C ASP A 144 3.59 40.46 -2.91
N GLU A 145 4.72 40.89 -3.50
CA GLU A 145 5.48 40.11 -4.51
C GLU A 145 6.20 38.88 -3.91
N ASN A 146 6.35 38.83 -2.58
CA ASN A 146 7.11 37.80 -1.87
C ASN A 146 6.46 36.40 -1.89
N VAL A 147 5.12 36.34 -1.90
CA VAL A 147 4.38 35.06 -1.90
C VAL A 147 4.52 34.31 -3.24
N PRO A 148 4.31 34.95 -4.41
CA PRO A 148 4.60 34.34 -5.71
C PRO A 148 6.03 33.79 -5.80
N LEU A 149 7.02 34.56 -5.32
CA LEU A 149 8.43 34.17 -5.32
C LEU A 149 8.69 32.97 -4.41
N LEU A 150 8.09 32.93 -3.23
CA LEU A 150 8.20 31.78 -2.33
C LEU A 150 7.59 30.52 -2.95
N LEU A 151 6.43 30.64 -3.60
CA LEU A 151 5.79 29.51 -4.30
C LEU A 151 6.62 29.02 -5.49
N SER A 152 7.30 29.91 -6.22
CA SER A 152 8.20 29.50 -7.29
C SER A 152 9.44 28.80 -6.75
N LEU A 153 10.07 29.31 -5.68
CA LEU A 153 11.22 28.66 -5.05
C LEU A 153 10.87 27.28 -4.47
N LEU A 154 9.69 27.14 -3.86
CA LEU A 154 9.20 25.84 -3.41
C LEU A 154 8.95 24.89 -4.58
N SER A 155 8.40 25.38 -5.69
CA SER A 155 8.18 24.56 -6.89
C SER A 155 9.49 24.01 -7.46
N GLU A 156 10.53 24.86 -7.52
CA GLU A 156 11.86 24.48 -8.01
C GLU A 156 12.52 23.47 -7.06
N ARG A 157 12.42 23.68 -5.75
CA ARG A 157 12.94 22.75 -4.75
C ARG A 157 12.27 21.36 -4.85
N LEU A 158 10.94 21.31 -4.94
CA LEU A 158 10.21 20.04 -5.05
C LEU A 158 10.55 19.33 -6.37
N PHE A 159 10.69 20.08 -7.46
CA PHE A 159 11.13 19.54 -8.74
C PHE A 159 12.54 18.96 -8.69
N GLN A 160 13.47 19.64 -8.02
CA GLN A 160 14.83 19.15 -7.83
C GLN A 160 14.85 17.87 -6.97
N SER A 161 14.12 17.86 -5.85
CA SER A 161 13.98 16.66 -5.00
C SER A 161 13.35 15.49 -5.75
N ARG A 162 12.45 15.74 -6.70
CA ARG A 162 11.89 14.70 -7.58
C ARG A 162 12.95 14.09 -8.49
N ILE A 163 13.82 14.90 -9.08
CA ILE A 163 14.88 14.41 -9.96
C ILE A 163 15.87 13.56 -9.16
N GLU A 164 16.33 14.06 -8.02
CA GLU A 164 17.26 13.37 -7.12
C GLU A 164 16.68 12.03 -6.66
N LEU A 165 15.42 12.02 -6.21
CA LEU A 165 14.77 10.80 -5.74
C LEU A 165 14.57 9.77 -6.86
N LEU A 166 14.26 10.20 -8.09
CA LEU A 166 14.15 9.30 -9.24
C LEU A 166 15.49 8.67 -9.61
N ASP A 167 16.59 9.40 -9.46
CA ASP A 167 17.94 8.90 -9.71
C ASP A 167 18.35 7.89 -8.63
N GLU A 168 18.18 8.25 -7.34
CA GLU A 168 18.41 7.37 -6.20
C GLU A 168 17.62 6.05 -6.32
N ILE A 169 16.34 6.11 -6.68
CA ILE A 169 15.51 4.91 -6.91
C ILE A 169 16.07 4.09 -8.09
N GLY A 170 16.45 4.75 -9.19
CA GLY A 170 16.98 4.08 -10.37
C GLY A 170 18.28 3.30 -10.11
N GLU A 171 19.16 3.85 -9.28
CA GLU A 171 20.37 3.19 -8.81
C GLU A 171 20.04 2.03 -7.85
N ALA A 172 19.22 2.28 -6.82
CA ALA A 172 18.84 1.29 -5.81
C ALA A 172 18.18 0.04 -6.42
N ILE A 173 17.32 0.22 -7.43
CA ILE A 173 16.64 -0.88 -8.16
C ILE A 173 17.64 -1.88 -8.74
N GLY A 174 18.82 -1.41 -9.18
CA GLY A 174 19.86 -2.28 -9.70
C GLY A 174 20.48 -3.14 -8.60
N PHE A 175 20.89 -2.50 -7.49
CA PHE A 175 21.70 -3.14 -6.45
C PHE A 175 20.91 -4.13 -5.60
N GLU A 176 19.61 -3.89 -5.42
CA GLU A 176 18.77 -4.75 -4.61
C GLU A 176 18.64 -6.17 -5.19
N VAL A 177 18.80 -7.15 -4.30
CA VAL A 177 18.70 -8.58 -4.63
C VAL A 177 17.33 -9.13 -4.24
N ASP A 178 16.73 -8.60 -3.16
CA ASP A 178 15.42 -9.05 -2.72
C ASP A 178 14.29 -8.51 -3.60
N TRP A 179 13.43 -9.41 -4.06
CA TRP A 179 12.33 -9.06 -4.95
C TRP A 179 11.31 -8.15 -4.26
N ARG A 180 11.15 -8.23 -2.93
CA ARG A 180 10.22 -7.36 -2.19
C ARG A 180 10.73 -5.92 -2.18
N SER A 181 12.00 -5.70 -1.85
CA SER A 181 12.64 -4.39 -1.94
C SER A 181 12.50 -3.80 -3.35
N VAL A 182 12.77 -4.60 -4.38
CA VAL A 182 12.60 -4.18 -5.78
C VAL A 182 11.14 -3.81 -6.08
N THR A 183 10.14 -4.57 -5.61
CA THR A 183 8.73 -4.19 -5.82
C THR A 183 8.35 -2.88 -5.14
N THR A 184 8.86 -2.62 -3.94
CA THR A 184 8.65 -1.37 -3.22
C THR A 184 9.26 -0.18 -3.98
N LEU A 185 10.49 -0.35 -4.49
CA LEU A 185 11.17 0.67 -5.30
C LEU A 185 10.47 0.91 -6.64
N LEU A 186 9.99 -0.14 -7.31
CA LEU A 186 9.21 0.01 -8.54
C LEU A 186 7.86 0.67 -8.29
N ALA A 187 7.22 0.41 -7.14
CA ALA A 187 6.00 1.11 -6.74
C ALA A 187 6.26 2.60 -6.47
N ALA A 188 7.39 2.93 -5.82
CA ALA A 188 7.85 4.31 -5.63
C ALA A 188 8.10 5.00 -6.98
N GLN A 189 8.77 4.33 -7.91
CA GLN A 189 8.98 4.82 -9.27
C GLN A 189 7.66 5.07 -10.02
N ALA A 190 6.69 4.15 -9.90
CA ALA A 190 5.37 4.27 -10.51
C ALA A 190 4.56 5.44 -9.94
N LEU A 191 4.66 5.70 -8.62
CA LEU A 191 4.06 6.86 -7.96
C LEU A 191 4.62 8.17 -8.52
N LEU A 192 5.94 8.26 -8.68
CA LEU A 192 6.59 9.45 -9.19
C LEU A 192 6.39 9.61 -10.70
N LYS A 193 6.27 8.55 -11.49
CA LYS A 193 6.01 8.63 -12.93
C LYS A 193 4.67 7.97 -13.29
N PRO A 194 3.54 8.66 -13.10
CA PRO A 194 2.19 8.08 -13.28
C PRO A 194 1.87 7.66 -14.73
N ARG A 195 2.72 8.00 -15.69
CA ARG A 195 2.55 7.63 -17.11
C ARG A 195 3.27 6.34 -17.49
N MET A 196 4.13 5.81 -16.63
CA MET A 196 4.88 4.59 -16.95
C MET A 196 3.99 3.35 -16.94
N ASP A 197 4.22 2.48 -17.90
CA ASP A 197 3.60 1.16 -17.94
C ASP A 197 4.50 0.09 -17.31
N VAL A 198 3.96 -1.13 -17.18
CA VAL A 198 4.72 -2.27 -16.63
C VAL A 198 5.91 -2.63 -17.53
N SER A 199 5.83 -2.37 -18.84
CA SER A 199 6.89 -2.68 -19.80
C SER A 199 8.11 -1.81 -19.58
N GLU A 200 7.88 -0.52 -19.40
CA GLU A 200 8.88 0.51 -19.15
C GLU A 200 9.53 0.30 -17.78
N LEU A 201 8.75 -0.13 -16.77
CA LEU A 201 9.30 -0.49 -15.45
C LEU A 201 10.17 -1.77 -15.51
N LEU A 202 9.75 -2.78 -16.27
CA LEU A 202 10.58 -3.97 -16.52
C LEU A 202 11.87 -3.59 -17.26
N LYS A 203 11.77 -2.74 -18.28
CA LYS A 203 12.92 -2.26 -19.03
C LYS A 203 13.89 -1.48 -18.14
N LEU A 204 13.38 -0.57 -17.31
CA LEU A 204 14.16 0.17 -16.32
C LEU A 204 14.92 -0.78 -15.39
N TYR A 205 14.24 -1.81 -14.86
CA TYR A 205 14.88 -2.82 -14.00
C TYR A 205 16.02 -3.54 -14.74
N LEU A 206 15.77 -4.03 -15.95
CA LEU A 206 16.76 -4.76 -16.74
C LEU A 206 17.96 -3.89 -17.14
N GLU A 207 17.72 -2.62 -17.49
CA GLU A 207 18.76 -1.63 -17.79
C GLU A 207 19.62 -1.35 -16.54
N SER A 208 19.01 -1.15 -15.37
CA SER A 208 19.76 -0.97 -14.11
C SER A 208 20.58 -2.22 -13.74
N ARG A 209 20.03 -3.42 -13.94
CA ARG A 209 20.77 -4.68 -13.71
C ARG A 209 21.92 -4.87 -14.72
N MET A 210 21.74 -4.43 -15.96
CA MET A 210 22.79 -4.46 -16.98
C MET A 210 23.97 -3.57 -16.60
N LYS A 211 23.72 -2.38 -16.03
CA LYS A 211 24.78 -1.49 -15.52
C LYS A 211 25.64 -2.20 -14.46
N ILE A 212 25.01 -2.92 -13.54
CA ILE A 212 25.73 -3.67 -12.49
C ILE A 212 26.48 -4.86 -13.05
N VAL A 213 25.88 -5.62 -13.96
CA VAL A 213 26.59 -6.72 -14.65
C VAL A 213 27.83 -6.18 -15.35
N SER A 214 27.70 -5.04 -16.03
CA SER A 214 28.83 -4.37 -16.67
C SER A 214 29.88 -3.95 -15.64
N GLN A 215 29.50 -3.34 -14.52
CA GLN A 215 30.44 -2.98 -13.45
C GLN A 215 31.17 -4.20 -12.87
N VAL A 216 30.45 -5.29 -12.58
CA VAL A 216 31.04 -6.54 -12.08
C VAL A 216 32.03 -7.12 -13.09
N LEU A 217 31.71 -7.12 -14.39
CA LEU A 217 32.63 -7.64 -15.42
C LEU A 217 33.95 -6.87 -15.51
N HIS A 218 33.96 -5.57 -15.18
CA HIS A 218 35.16 -4.74 -15.17
C HIS A 218 35.97 -4.84 -13.87
N GLN A 219 35.39 -5.36 -12.79
CA GLN A 219 36.10 -5.59 -11.53
C GLN A 219 37.09 -6.75 -11.66
N LEU A 220 38.29 -6.55 -11.11
CA LEU A 220 39.40 -7.54 -11.17
C LEU A 220 39.07 -8.82 -10.41
N ASP A 221 38.33 -8.73 -9.31
CA ASP A 221 37.98 -9.86 -8.42
C ASP A 221 36.69 -10.59 -8.85
N SER A 222 36.13 -10.24 -10.01
CA SER A 222 34.90 -10.85 -10.49
C SER A 222 35.10 -12.33 -10.83
N THR A 223 34.23 -13.18 -10.26
CA THR A 223 34.21 -14.61 -10.55
C THR A 223 33.10 -14.95 -11.54
N LEU A 224 33.32 -15.95 -12.40
CA LEU A 224 32.26 -16.48 -13.27
C LEU A 224 31.03 -16.93 -12.47
N LEU A 225 31.27 -17.47 -11.27
CA LEU A 225 30.22 -17.89 -10.36
C LEU A 225 29.41 -16.70 -9.84
N GLY A 226 30.06 -15.57 -9.55
CA GLY A 226 29.40 -14.32 -9.18
C GLY A 226 28.50 -13.79 -10.29
N LEU A 227 29.00 -13.75 -11.53
CA LEU A 227 28.19 -13.37 -12.70
C LEU A 227 26.96 -14.28 -12.87
N VAL A 228 27.14 -15.59 -12.77
CA VAL A 228 26.04 -16.56 -12.86
C VAL A 228 25.02 -16.37 -11.74
N ARG A 229 25.45 -16.04 -10.51
CA ARG A 229 24.56 -15.68 -9.41
C ARG A 229 23.77 -14.42 -9.71
N HIS A 230 24.40 -13.35 -10.19
CA HIS A 230 23.68 -12.11 -10.57
C HIS A 230 22.62 -12.37 -11.63
N ILE A 231 22.93 -13.19 -12.65
CA ILE A 231 21.95 -13.58 -13.68
C ILE A 231 20.79 -14.36 -13.05
N LYS A 232 21.07 -15.34 -12.18
CA LYS A 232 20.04 -16.09 -11.45
C LYS A 232 19.15 -15.16 -10.62
N ASP A 233 19.74 -14.24 -9.86
CA ASP A 233 19.00 -13.36 -8.97
C ASP A 233 18.10 -12.42 -9.77
N THR A 234 18.58 -11.93 -10.94
CA THR A 234 17.77 -11.15 -11.87
C THR A 234 16.58 -11.98 -12.38
N ILE A 235 16.80 -13.23 -12.80
CA ILE A 235 15.73 -14.14 -13.26
C ILE A 235 14.67 -14.31 -12.18
N GLN A 236 15.12 -14.67 -10.97
CA GLN A 236 14.23 -14.94 -9.86
C GLN A 236 13.44 -13.70 -9.47
N CYS A 237 14.09 -12.54 -9.44
CA CYS A 237 13.42 -11.27 -9.16
C CYS A 237 12.34 -10.99 -10.21
N VAL A 238 12.66 -11.04 -11.51
CA VAL A 238 11.68 -10.79 -12.58
C VAL A 238 10.47 -11.73 -12.51
N GLU A 239 10.68 -13.04 -12.28
CA GLU A 239 9.59 -14.01 -12.18
C GLU A 239 8.67 -13.73 -10.97
N GLN A 240 9.23 -13.23 -9.86
CA GLN A 240 8.46 -12.89 -8.66
C GLN A 240 7.77 -11.52 -8.76
N THR A 241 8.43 -10.52 -9.33
CA THR A 241 7.91 -9.14 -9.40
C THR A 241 6.93 -8.95 -10.54
N PHE A 242 7.29 -9.37 -11.76
CA PHE A 242 6.51 -9.17 -12.99
C PHE A 242 5.82 -10.45 -13.49
N GLY A 243 6.41 -11.62 -13.20
CA GLY A 243 5.91 -12.92 -13.65
C GLY A 243 4.81 -13.51 -12.77
N ARG A 244 4.97 -14.77 -12.38
CA ARG A 244 3.95 -15.54 -11.61
C ARG A 244 3.74 -15.02 -10.20
N GLY A 245 4.75 -14.42 -9.59
CA GLY A 245 4.64 -13.93 -8.21
C GLY A 245 3.73 -12.71 -8.09
N GLN A 246 3.47 -11.98 -9.19
CA GLN A 246 2.63 -10.79 -9.23
C GLN A 246 2.97 -9.75 -8.14
N GLY A 247 4.23 -9.72 -7.68
CA GLY A 247 4.66 -8.91 -6.56
C GLY A 247 4.44 -7.43 -6.80
N PHE A 248 4.76 -6.93 -7.99
CA PHE A 248 4.56 -5.52 -8.34
C PHE A 248 3.07 -5.15 -8.39
N LEU A 249 2.24 -6.00 -9.00
CA LEU A 249 0.80 -5.75 -9.07
C LEU A 249 0.17 -5.73 -7.67
N SER A 250 0.61 -6.61 -6.79
CA SER A 250 0.15 -6.65 -5.39
C SER A 250 0.59 -5.40 -4.63
N ALA A 251 1.83 -4.97 -4.82
CA ALA A 251 2.37 -3.76 -4.20
C ALA A 251 1.60 -2.50 -4.67
N ILE A 252 1.36 -2.34 -5.97
CA ILE A 252 0.64 -1.17 -6.48
C ILE A 252 -0.84 -1.19 -6.06
N GLN A 253 -1.49 -2.35 -6.01
CA GLN A 253 -2.85 -2.50 -5.46
C GLN A 253 -2.93 -2.10 -3.98
N PHE A 254 -1.87 -2.38 -3.22
CA PHE A 254 -1.79 -2.00 -1.82
C PHE A 254 -1.63 -0.48 -1.66
N VAL A 255 -0.69 0.12 -2.40
CA VAL A 255 -0.44 1.58 -2.39
C VAL A 255 -1.66 2.37 -2.86
N THR A 256 -2.39 1.86 -3.86
CA THR A 256 -3.58 2.50 -4.42
C THR A 256 -4.84 2.34 -3.57
N LYS A 257 -4.81 1.51 -2.52
CA LYS A 257 -5.96 1.32 -1.65
C LYS A 257 -6.33 2.63 -0.98
N LYS A 258 -7.60 3.05 -1.08
CA LYS A 258 -8.07 4.32 -0.51
C LYS A 258 -7.71 4.44 0.98
N GLY A 259 -7.04 5.53 1.35
CA GLY A 259 -6.63 5.83 2.73
C GLY A 259 -5.38 5.08 3.20
N TRP A 260 -4.76 4.27 2.35
CA TRP A 260 -3.44 3.74 2.63
C TRP A 260 -2.39 4.84 2.58
N ALA A 261 -1.47 4.85 3.54
CA ALA A 261 -0.27 5.67 3.53
C ALA A 261 0.84 4.91 4.30
N PRO A 262 2.12 5.25 4.05
CA PRO A 262 3.23 4.82 4.89
C PRO A 262 3.02 5.23 6.35
N GLU A 263 3.62 4.48 7.27
CA GLU A 263 3.36 4.63 8.70
C GLU A 263 3.80 6.00 9.22
N GLU A 264 4.92 6.55 8.74
CA GLU A 264 5.37 7.89 9.15
C GLU A 264 4.37 8.98 8.73
N ILE A 265 3.69 8.80 7.59
CA ILE A 265 2.70 9.77 7.10
C ILE A 265 1.38 9.64 7.86
N LYS A 266 1.01 8.43 8.31
CA LYS A 266 -0.14 8.25 9.20
C LYS A 266 0.10 8.89 10.56
N GLN A 267 1.27 8.65 11.15
CA GLN A 267 1.67 9.28 12.41
C GLN A 267 1.64 10.81 12.28
N LEU A 268 2.18 11.34 11.18
CA LEU A 268 2.09 12.77 10.88
C LEU A 268 0.63 13.26 10.85
N ALA A 269 -0.29 12.50 10.24
CA ALA A 269 -1.71 12.87 10.19
C ALA A 269 -2.40 12.84 11.56
N GLU A 270 -2.01 11.92 12.44
CA GLU A 270 -2.51 11.81 13.81
C GLU A 270 -1.99 12.96 14.70
N ASP A 271 -0.75 13.40 14.48
CA ASP A 271 -0.12 14.49 15.23
C ASP A 271 -0.61 15.89 14.83
N GLN A 272 -1.36 16.02 13.73
CA GLN A 272 -1.91 17.30 13.28
C GLN A 272 -3.26 17.63 13.94
N PRO A 273 -3.58 18.93 14.13
CA PRO A 273 -4.92 19.35 14.51
C PRO A 273 -5.98 18.83 13.52
N LEU A 274 -7.17 18.45 14.01
CA LEU A 274 -8.27 17.84 13.23
C LEU A 274 -8.51 18.49 11.86
N SER A 275 -8.51 19.82 11.78
CA SER A 275 -8.74 20.54 10.51
C SER A 275 -7.61 20.38 9.49
N THR A 276 -6.37 20.23 9.95
CA THR A 276 -5.17 20.03 9.11
C THR A 276 -5.03 18.54 8.76
N SER A 277 -5.31 17.66 9.71
CA SER A 277 -5.36 16.20 9.51
C SER A 277 -6.34 15.82 8.39
N ARG A 278 -7.55 16.40 8.38
CA ARG A 278 -8.54 16.19 7.30
C ARG A 278 -8.07 16.64 5.92
N ILE A 279 -7.18 17.64 5.83
CA ILE A 279 -6.59 18.05 4.55
C ILE A 279 -5.60 16.99 4.10
N LEU A 280 -4.72 16.55 5.00
CA LEU A 280 -3.74 15.51 4.71
C LEU A 280 -4.40 14.18 4.32
N GLU A 281 -5.47 13.76 5.01
CA GLU A 281 -6.27 12.58 4.65
C GLU A 281 -6.86 12.65 3.23
N LYS A 282 -7.33 13.83 2.82
CA LYS A 282 -7.81 14.05 1.44
C LYS A 282 -6.67 13.92 0.44
N GLU A 283 -5.51 14.48 0.75
CA GLU A 283 -4.33 14.36 -0.12
C GLU A 283 -3.84 12.91 -0.23
N ILE A 284 -3.83 12.15 0.86
CA ILE A 284 -3.54 10.71 0.84
C ILE A 284 -4.47 9.99 -0.15
N VAL A 285 -5.77 10.26 -0.07
CA VAL A 285 -6.75 9.67 -1.00
C VAL A 285 -6.49 10.09 -2.45
N LEU A 286 -6.08 11.34 -2.70
CA LEU A 286 -5.75 11.84 -4.03
C LEU A 286 -4.51 11.15 -4.61
N VAL A 287 -3.44 10.98 -3.82
CA VAL A 287 -2.23 10.26 -4.25
C VAL A 287 -2.58 8.80 -4.59
N ASN A 288 -3.38 8.14 -3.75
CA ASN A 288 -3.79 6.75 -3.98
C ASN A 288 -4.61 6.62 -5.26
N GLY A 289 -5.52 7.57 -5.52
CA GLY A 289 -6.35 7.60 -6.73
C GLY A 289 -5.56 7.90 -8.01
N GLY A 290 -4.49 8.70 -7.93
CA GLY A 290 -3.67 9.08 -9.09
C GLY A 290 -2.96 7.90 -9.77
N CYS A 291 -2.75 6.79 -9.05
CA CYS A 291 -2.17 5.56 -9.59
C CYS A 291 -3.20 4.56 -10.15
N VAL A 292 -4.51 4.78 -9.94
CA VAL A 292 -5.59 3.81 -10.22
C VAL A 292 -6.13 3.86 -11.65
N GLU A 293 -5.78 4.86 -12.45
CA GLU A 293 -6.25 4.93 -13.85
C GLU A 293 -5.67 3.79 -14.70
N ASN A 294 -6.25 2.58 -14.63
CA ASN A 294 -6.20 1.44 -15.56
C ASN A 294 -4.87 1.05 -16.25
N LYS A 295 -3.71 1.52 -15.76
CA LYS A 295 -2.39 1.39 -16.44
C LYS A 295 -1.68 0.07 -16.17
N PHE A 296 -1.79 -0.45 -14.95
CA PHE A 296 -1.03 -1.65 -14.54
C PHE A 296 -1.85 -2.91 -14.76
N LYS A 297 -1.91 -3.36 -16.01
CA LYS A 297 -2.39 -4.71 -16.34
C LYS A 297 -1.23 -5.69 -16.30
N LEU A 298 -1.52 -6.93 -15.92
CA LEU A 298 -0.58 -8.04 -16.08
C LEU A 298 -0.14 -8.10 -17.54
N GLN A 299 1.17 -8.01 -17.76
CA GLN A 299 1.71 -8.22 -19.09
C GLN A 299 1.56 -9.69 -19.48
N GLU A 300 1.38 -9.91 -20.78
CA GLU A 300 1.45 -11.26 -21.32
C GLU A 300 2.83 -11.85 -21.06
N LYS A 301 2.85 -13.12 -20.66
CA LYS A 301 4.07 -13.87 -20.37
C LYS A 301 5.08 -13.83 -21.53
N SER A 302 4.57 -13.76 -22.77
CA SER A 302 5.36 -13.61 -24.01
C SER A 302 6.21 -12.34 -24.03
N VAL A 303 5.70 -11.21 -23.51
CA VAL A 303 6.41 -9.93 -23.49
C VAL A 303 7.56 -9.98 -22.50
N ILE A 304 7.32 -10.49 -21.30
CA ILE A 304 8.34 -10.66 -20.26
C ILE A 304 9.44 -11.62 -20.77
N GLN A 305 9.04 -12.75 -21.38
CA GLN A 305 10.00 -13.70 -21.95
C GLN A 305 10.85 -13.10 -23.06
N ARG A 306 10.28 -12.28 -23.94
CA ARG A 306 11.01 -11.60 -25.01
C ARG A 306 12.03 -10.60 -24.44
N ALA A 307 11.58 -9.67 -23.59
CA ALA A 307 12.46 -8.68 -22.97
C ALA A 307 13.60 -9.34 -22.18
N PHE A 308 13.30 -10.45 -21.52
CA PHE A 308 14.29 -11.22 -20.80
C PHE A 308 15.28 -11.96 -21.72
N SER A 309 14.81 -12.52 -22.83
CA SER A 309 15.68 -13.18 -23.82
C SER A 309 16.63 -12.17 -24.49
N GLU A 310 16.13 -10.97 -24.80
CA GLU A 310 16.94 -9.86 -25.30
C GLU A 310 18.03 -9.47 -24.28
N TRP A 311 17.66 -9.31 -23.01
CA TRP A 311 18.61 -9.00 -21.94
C TRP A 311 19.66 -10.10 -21.75
N ILE A 312 19.29 -11.38 -21.74
CA ILE A 312 20.26 -12.49 -21.66
C ILE A 312 21.23 -12.44 -22.83
N ASN A 313 20.73 -12.26 -24.06
CA ASN A 313 21.57 -12.23 -25.25
C ASN A 313 22.59 -11.09 -25.17
N GLU A 314 22.18 -9.93 -24.65
CA GLU A 314 23.05 -8.79 -24.44
C GLU A 314 24.10 -9.08 -23.34
N VAL A 315 23.69 -9.64 -22.19
CA VAL A 315 24.62 -10.07 -21.13
C VAL A 315 25.64 -11.08 -21.68
N CYS A 316 25.19 -12.07 -22.44
CA CYS A 316 26.05 -13.07 -23.06
C CYS A 316 27.00 -12.45 -24.09
N SER A 317 26.59 -11.40 -24.79
CA SER A 317 27.45 -10.67 -25.72
C SER A 317 28.56 -9.93 -24.97
N ILE A 318 28.22 -9.16 -23.94
CA ILE A 318 29.16 -8.34 -23.16
C ILE A 318 30.10 -9.23 -22.33
N ALA A 319 29.60 -10.32 -21.75
CA ALA A 319 30.39 -11.22 -20.93
C ALA A 319 31.32 -12.16 -21.75
N ARG A 320 31.08 -12.34 -23.06
CA ARG A 320 31.73 -13.39 -23.87
C ARG A 320 33.25 -13.38 -23.78
N ASP A 321 33.85 -12.22 -24.00
CA ASP A 321 35.31 -12.11 -24.07
C ASP A 321 35.95 -12.31 -22.69
N ARG A 322 35.31 -11.78 -21.64
CA ARG A 322 35.75 -11.98 -20.26
C ARG A 322 35.61 -13.45 -19.85
N VAL A 323 34.48 -14.09 -20.16
CA VAL A 323 34.24 -15.51 -19.87
C VAL A 323 35.25 -16.38 -20.61
N LYS A 324 35.52 -16.10 -21.88
CA LYS A 324 36.53 -16.82 -22.67
C LYS A 324 37.92 -16.68 -22.05
N ALA A 325 38.30 -15.47 -21.62
CA ALA A 325 39.56 -15.25 -20.93
C ALA A 325 39.64 -16.03 -19.61
N MET A 326 38.57 -16.03 -18.81
CA MET A 326 38.52 -16.76 -17.53
C MET A 326 38.53 -18.28 -17.74
N CYS A 327 37.86 -18.80 -18.77
CA CYS A 327 37.88 -20.23 -19.09
C CYS A 327 39.26 -20.72 -19.56
N ASN A 328 40.08 -19.85 -20.17
CA ASN A 328 41.46 -20.19 -20.52
C ASN A 328 42.35 -20.42 -19.28
N HIS A 329 41.91 -20.05 -18.07
CA HIS A 329 42.62 -20.32 -16.81
C HIS A 329 42.31 -21.71 -16.23
N PHE A 330 41.37 -22.47 -16.81
CA PHE A 330 41.18 -23.86 -16.42
C PHE A 330 42.34 -24.71 -16.95
N GLU A 331 43.27 -25.05 -16.07
CA GLU A 331 44.43 -25.89 -16.41
C GLU A 331 44.05 -27.38 -16.45
N ARG A 332 42.96 -27.76 -15.78
CA ARG A 332 42.53 -29.15 -15.58
C ARG A 332 41.05 -29.33 -15.88
N VAL A 333 40.70 -30.48 -16.48
CA VAL A 333 39.31 -30.82 -16.83
C VAL A 333 38.44 -30.92 -15.58
N GLU A 334 39.01 -31.38 -14.46
CA GLU A 334 38.31 -31.48 -13.18
C GLU A 334 37.79 -30.12 -12.70
N GLN A 335 38.55 -29.04 -12.90
CA GLN A 335 38.13 -27.68 -12.51
C GLN A 335 36.94 -27.19 -13.34
N ALA A 336 36.91 -27.52 -14.64
CA ALA A 336 35.78 -27.21 -15.51
C ALA A 336 34.52 -28.01 -15.12
N VAL A 337 34.69 -29.29 -14.72
CA VAL A 337 33.60 -30.13 -14.23
C VAL A 337 33.08 -29.61 -12.88
N GLU A 338 33.95 -29.26 -11.93
CA GLU A 338 33.58 -28.66 -10.65
C GLU A 338 32.82 -27.35 -10.84
N PHE A 339 33.28 -26.50 -11.77
CA PHE A 339 32.58 -25.27 -12.14
C PHE A 339 31.20 -25.55 -12.72
N ALA A 340 31.08 -26.49 -13.68
CA ALA A 340 29.79 -26.87 -14.25
C ALA A 340 28.81 -27.44 -13.20
N VAL A 341 29.33 -28.23 -12.25
CA VAL A 341 28.55 -28.74 -11.11
C VAL A 341 28.09 -27.58 -10.22
N ALA A 342 28.96 -26.62 -9.90
CA ALA A 342 28.62 -25.45 -9.11
C ALA A 342 27.53 -24.58 -9.78
N VAL A 343 27.65 -24.34 -11.10
CA VAL A 343 26.61 -23.67 -11.90
C VAL A 343 25.30 -24.46 -11.85
N GLY A 344 25.36 -25.79 -12.00
CA GLY A 344 24.20 -26.67 -11.87
C GLY A 344 23.51 -26.55 -10.51
N HIS A 345 24.27 -26.47 -9.41
CA HIS A 345 23.71 -26.26 -8.06
C HIS A 345 23.06 -24.89 -7.88
N ILE A 346 23.62 -23.85 -8.51
CA ILE A 346 23.03 -22.51 -8.49
C ILE A 346 21.64 -22.53 -9.12
N PHE A 347 21.43 -23.19 -10.24
CA PHE A 347 20.12 -23.24 -10.89
C PHE A 347 19.17 -24.32 -10.34
N LYS A 348 19.69 -25.41 -9.75
CA LYS A 348 18.87 -26.46 -9.12
C LYS A 348 18.19 -26.05 -7.82
N THR A 349 18.70 -25.02 -7.12
CA THR A 349 18.16 -24.59 -5.82
C THR A 349 16.76 -23.95 -5.90
N THR A 350 16.19 -23.77 -7.09
CA THR A 350 14.84 -23.26 -7.26
C THR A 350 14.10 -24.08 -8.33
N ILE A 351 12.99 -24.71 -7.93
CA ILE A 351 12.03 -25.42 -8.79
C ILE A 351 11.36 -24.39 -9.71
N ILE A 352 12.07 -23.85 -10.69
CA ILE A 352 11.55 -22.91 -11.70
C ILE A 352 12.13 -23.26 -13.08
N TRP A 353 13.33 -23.87 -13.14
CA TRP A 353 14.01 -24.20 -14.39
C TRP A 353 13.35 -25.29 -15.24
N ASN A 354 12.65 -26.26 -14.62
CA ASN A 354 12.06 -27.39 -15.36
C ASN A 354 10.94 -27.01 -16.35
N ASN A 355 10.40 -25.79 -16.28
CA ASN A 355 9.37 -25.31 -17.19
C ASN A 355 9.81 -24.15 -18.11
N PHE A 356 11.00 -23.58 -17.92
CA PHE A 356 11.49 -22.49 -18.78
C PHE A 356 12.29 -23.04 -19.97
N VAL A 357 13.03 -24.12 -19.76
CA VAL A 357 13.87 -24.75 -20.80
C VAL A 357 13.14 -25.80 -21.64
N ARG A 358 11.96 -26.25 -21.23
CA ARG A 358 11.12 -27.13 -22.09
C ARG A 358 10.48 -26.42 -23.29
N THR A 359 10.72 -25.11 -23.46
CA THR A 359 10.22 -24.29 -24.58
C THR A 359 11.34 -23.58 -25.34
N PHE A 360 12.61 -23.94 -25.08
CA PHE A 360 13.74 -23.58 -25.93
C PHE A 360 14.25 -24.82 -26.66
#